data_AF-A0A523Q0Y3-F1
#
_entry.id   AF-A0A523Q0Y3-F1
#
_cell.length_a   1.000
_cell.length_b   1.000
_cell.length_c   1.000
_cell.angle_alpha   90.00
_cell.angle_beta   90.00
_cell.angle_gamma   90.00
#
_symmetry.space_group_name_H-M   'P 1'
#
loop_
_entity.id
_entity.type
_entity.pdbx_description
1 polymer ?
#
loop_
_entity_poly.entity_id
_entity_poly.type
_entity_poly.pdbx_seq_one_letter_code
_entity_poly.pdbx_strand_id
1 'polypeptide(L)'
;MGASRSLKVLQEKRFDATLPDGSPLRVDGFLALDEERFNNLTDAEALELHRSGLAGVLHAHLISMANMTALIERQLAQAAA
;
A
#
# COMPACT_ATOMS: atom_id res chain seq x y z
N MET A 1 10.57 16.68 -5.96
CA MET A 1 9.48 15.94 -5.28
C MET A 1 8.16 16.38 -5.90
N GLY A 2 7.60 15.62 -6.85
CA GLY A 2 6.38 16.07 -7.56
C GLY A 2 5.73 15.06 -8.52
N ALA A 3 6.46 14.05 -9.02
CA ALA A 3 5.97 13.17 -10.09
C ALA A 3 4.93 12.12 -9.65
N SER A 4 5.03 11.55 -8.44
CA SER A 4 4.10 10.51 -7.97
C SER A 4 2.64 10.99 -7.83
N ARG A 5 2.42 12.29 -7.56
CA ARG A 5 1.06 12.86 -7.44
C ARG A 5 0.33 12.94 -8.79
N SER A 6 1.06 13.04 -9.90
CA SER A 6 0.50 13.26 -11.23
C SER A 6 -0.02 11.98 -11.87
N LEU A 7 0.68 10.86 -11.67
CA LEU A 7 0.38 9.59 -12.33
C LEU A 7 -0.80 8.83 -11.71
N LYS A 8 -1.24 9.24 -10.51
CA LYS A 8 -2.36 8.66 -9.76
C LYS A 8 -2.26 7.14 -9.61
N VAL A 9 -1.05 6.64 -9.38
CA VAL A 9 -0.76 5.21 -9.16
C VAL A 9 -0.99 4.77 -7.71
N LEU A 10 -1.38 5.68 -6.82
CA LEU A 10 -1.65 5.39 -5.43
C LEU A 10 -3.13 5.66 -5.13
N GLN A 11 -3.77 4.72 -4.44
CA GLN A 11 -5.17 4.78 -4.03
C GLN A 11 -5.29 4.61 -2.52
N GLU A 12 -6.29 5.25 -1.93
CA GLU A 12 -6.64 5.01 -0.52
C GLU A 12 -7.04 3.55 -0.33
N LYS A 13 -6.50 2.93 0.71
CA LYS A 13 -6.90 1.59 1.14
C LYS A 13 -7.35 1.64 2.59
N ARG A 14 -8.16 0.65 2.93
CA ARG A 14 -8.64 0.40 4.26
C ARG A 14 -8.66 -1.10 4.50
N PHE A 15 -8.22 -1.51 5.69
CA PHE A 15 -8.39 -2.86 6.19
C PHE A 15 -9.39 -2.83 7.34
N ASP A 16 -10.39 -3.69 7.24
CA ASP A 16 -11.30 -3.98 8.34
C ASP A 16 -11.03 -5.41 8.81
N ALA A 17 -10.86 -5.57 10.12
CA ALA A 17 -10.69 -6.86 10.76
C ALA A 17 -11.57 -6.93 12.02
N THR A 18 -11.86 -8.13 12.48
CA THR A 18 -12.52 -8.37 13.77
C THR A 18 -11.52 -9.02 14.69
N LEU A 19 -11.37 -8.47 15.90
CA LEU A 19 -10.49 -9.01 16.93
C LEU A 19 -11.06 -10.32 17.51
N PRO A 20 -10.23 -11.17 18.16
CA PRO A 20 -10.71 -12.38 18.83
C PRO A 20 -11.79 -12.13 19.90
N ASP A 21 -11.82 -10.93 20.49
CA ASP A 21 -12.84 -10.50 21.46
C ASP A 21 -14.14 -9.98 20.81
N GLY A 22 -14.21 -9.96 19.48
CA GLY A 22 -15.35 -9.50 18.69
C GLY A 22 -15.36 -7.99 18.40
N SER A 23 -14.39 -7.23 18.91
CA SER A 23 -14.31 -5.79 18.63
C SER A 23 -13.79 -5.51 17.19
N PRO A 24 -14.24 -4.42 16.55
CA PRO A 24 -13.79 -4.07 15.21
C PRO A 24 -12.42 -3.37 15.24
N LEU A 25 -11.52 -3.78 14.36
CA LEU A 25 -10.29 -3.06 14.05
C LEU A 25 -10.40 -2.46 12.65
N ARG A 26 -10.20 -1.14 12.56
CA ARG A 26 -10.08 -0.42 11.30
C ARG A 26 -8.69 0.15 11.16
N VAL A 27 -8.05 -0.13 10.03
CA VAL A 27 -6.80 0.51 9.62
C VAL A 27 -7.09 1.30 8.35
N ASP A 28 -6.96 2.62 8.43
CA ASP A 28 -7.16 3.55 7.32
C ASP A 28 -6.05 4.62 7.31
N GLY A 29 -6.17 5.64 6.47
CA GLY A 29 -5.20 6.74 6.39
C GLY A 29 -3.91 6.42 5.63
N PHE A 30 -3.88 5.33 4.86
CA PHE A 30 -2.72 4.95 4.04
C PHE A 30 -3.11 4.74 2.57
N LEU A 31 -2.09 4.83 1.71
CA LEU A 31 -2.21 4.60 0.28
C LEU A 31 -1.58 3.25 -0.08
N ALA A 32 -2.19 2.52 -1.00
CA ALA A 32 -1.56 1.38 -1.65
C ALA A 32 -1.39 1.63 -3.15
N LEU A 33 -0.53 0.83 -3.78
CA LEU A 33 -0.38 0.82 -5.21
C LEU A 33 -1.70 0.40 -5.87
N ASP A 34 -2.16 1.19 -6.83
CA ASP A 34 -3.15 0.77 -7.80
C ASP A 34 -2.44 -0.06 -8.87
N GLU A 35 -2.43 -1.38 -8.67
CA GLU A 35 -1.76 -2.33 -9.55
C GLU A 35 -2.35 -2.33 -10.97
N GLU A 36 -3.65 -2.10 -11.12
CA GLU A 36 -4.28 -2.03 -12.44
C GLU A 36 -3.76 -0.80 -13.20
N ARG A 37 -3.79 0.37 -12.57
CA ARG A 37 -3.24 1.59 -13.18
C ARG A 37 -1.74 1.47 -13.42
N PHE A 38 -1.00 0.88 -12.50
CA PHE A 38 0.45 0.71 -12.60
C PHE A 38 0.84 -0.24 -13.75
N ASN A 39 0.09 -1.33 -13.96
CA ASN A 39 0.32 -2.26 -15.07
C ASN A 39 -0.08 -1.68 -16.43
N ASN A 40 -1.00 -0.71 -16.45
CA ASN A 40 -1.47 -0.02 -17.66
C ASN A 40 -0.84 1.37 -17.85
N LEU A 41 0.36 1.59 -17.33
CA LEU A 41 1.13 2.81 -17.63
C LEU A 41 1.53 2.83 -19.10
N THR A 42 1.54 4.04 -19.69
CA THR A 42 2.17 4.22 -21.00
C THR A 42 3.68 4.10 -20.89
N ASP A 43 4.36 3.81 -22.00
CA ASP A 43 5.82 3.72 -22.06
C ASP A 43 6.53 4.98 -21.53
N ALA A 44 5.97 6.16 -21.82
CA ALA A 44 6.50 7.43 -21.35
C ALA A 44 6.42 7.57 -19.82
N GLU A 45 5.29 7.19 -19.23
CA GLU A 45 5.08 7.22 -17.78
C GLU A 45 5.96 6.18 -17.07
N ALA A 46 6.08 4.98 -17.65
CA ALA A 46 6.95 3.93 -17.12
C ALA A 46 8.43 4.35 -17.15
N LEU A 47 8.88 4.97 -18.24
CA LEU A 47 10.24 5.49 -18.38
C LEU A 47 10.52 6.63 -17.38
N GLU A 48 9.55 7.52 -17.16
CA GLU A 48 9.64 8.57 -16.14
C GLU A 48 9.79 7.98 -14.73
N LEU A 49 8.95 7.01 -14.36
CA LEU A 49 9.02 6.33 -13.06
C LEU A 49 10.36 5.62 -12.87
N HIS A 50 10.88 4.97 -13.90
CA HIS A 50 12.18 4.31 -13.82
C HIS A 50 13.32 5.32 -13.63
N ARG A 51 13.39 6.36 -14.46
CA ARG A 51 14.45 7.38 -14.42
C ARG A 51 14.44 8.20 -13.13
N SER A 52 13.27 8.42 -12.55
CA SER A 52 13.14 9.12 -11.27
C SER A 52 13.47 8.23 -10.06
N GLY A 53 13.66 6.93 -10.25
CA GLY A 53 13.84 5.94 -9.18
C GLY A 53 12.54 5.56 -8.45
N LEU A 54 11.40 6.17 -8.80
CA LEU A 54 10.11 5.93 -8.16
C LEU A 54 9.58 4.52 -8.42
N ALA A 55 9.90 3.91 -9.56
CA ALA A 55 9.51 2.52 -9.83
C ALA A 55 9.99 1.56 -8.73
N GLY A 56 11.25 1.69 -8.28
CA GLY A 56 11.79 0.88 -7.20
C GLY A 56 11.08 1.12 -5.87
N VAL A 57 10.74 2.37 -5.56
CA VAL A 57 10.00 2.73 -4.33
C VAL A 57 8.58 2.16 -4.35
N LEU A 58 7.89 2.23 -5.48
CA LEU A 58 6.53 1.68 -5.63
C LEU A 58 6.52 0.15 -5.47
N HIS A 59 7.50 -0.55 -6.03
CA HIS A 59 7.64 -1.99 -5.82
C HIS A 59 7.98 -2.35 -4.37
N ALA A 60 8.90 -1.61 -3.73
CA ALA A 60 9.21 -1.82 -2.31
C ALA A 60 7.97 -1.61 -1.43
N HIS A 61 7.17 -0.57 -1.72
CA HIS A 61 5.89 -0.32 -1.05
C HIS A 61 4.90 -1.48 -1.26
N LEU A 62 4.72 -1.95 -2.50
CA LEU A 62 3.86 -3.10 -2.81
C LEU A 62 4.29 -4.36 -2.03
N ILE A 63 5.58 -4.68 -2.01
CA ILE A 63 6.13 -5.84 -1.28
C ILE A 63 5.90 -5.67 0.22
N SER A 64 6.11 -4.46 0.76
CA SER A 64 5.85 -4.16 2.17
C SER A 64 4.40 -4.44 2.56
N MET A 65 3.43 -4.15 1.67
CA MET A 65 2.00 -4.36 1.95
C MET A 65 1.64 -5.82 2.17
N ALA A 66 2.39 -6.77 1.64
CA ALA A 66 2.19 -8.21 1.91
C ALA A 66 2.37 -8.55 3.41
N ASN A 67 3.05 -7.69 4.19
CA ASN A 67 3.23 -7.88 5.62
C ASN A 67 2.06 -7.35 6.48
N MET A 68 1.08 -6.64 5.90
CA MET A 68 0.02 -5.97 6.67
C MET A 68 -0.81 -6.95 7.51
N THR A 69 -1.16 -8.12 6.97
CA THR A 69 -1.91 -9.15 7.70
C THR A 69 -1.15 -9.63 8.94
N ALA A 70 0.13 -9.99 8.78
CA ALA A 70 0.97 -10.44 9.88
C ALA A 70 1.20 -9.34 10.94
N LEU A 71 1.29 -8.08 10.51
CA LEU A 71 1.38 -6.94 11.43
C LEU A 71 0.09 -6.74 12.23
N ILE A 72 -1.07 -6.88 11.59
CA ILE A 72 -2.37 -6.86 12.27
C ILE A 72 -2.42 -7.97 13.30
N GLU A 73 -2.16 -9.23 12.93
CA GLU A 73 -2.16 -10.37 13.85
C GLU A 73 -1.27 -10.15 15.07
N ARG A 74 -0.06 -9.61 14.88
CA ARG A 74 0.86 -9.26 15.97
C ARG A 74 0.29 -8.17 16.88
N GLN A 75 -0.34 -7.15 16.31
CA GLN A 75 -1.01 -6.10 17.08
C GLN A 75 -2.16 -6.67 17.92
N LEU A 76 -2.91 -7.64 17.38
CA LEU A 76 -4.00 -8.29 18.11
C LEU A 76 -3.47 -9.12 19.28
N ALA A 77 -2.40 -9.89 19.05
CA ALA A 77 -1.75 -10.67 20.08
C ALA A 77 -1.19 -9.80 21.21
N GLN A 78 -0.64 -8.63 20.89
CA GLN A 78 -0.17 -7.66 21.89
C GLN A 78 -1.31 -7.01 22.69
N ALA A 79 -2.45 -6.74 22.07
CA ALA A 79 -3.60 -6.16 22.76
C ALA A 79 -4.29 -7.14 23.73
N ALA A 80 -4.10 -8.45 23.53
CA ALA A 80 -4.68 -9.51 24.37
C ALA A 80 -3.77 -9.97 25.54
N ALA A 81 -2.54 -9.44 25.64
CA ALA A 81 -1.55 -9.76 26.67
C ALA A 81 -1.52 -8.69 27.78
#